data_AF-A0A7Z1QZB7-F1
#
_entry.id   AF-A0A7Z1QZB7-F1
#
_cell.length_a   1.000
_cell.length_b   1.000
_cell.length_c   1.000
_cell.angle_alpha   90.00
_cell.angle_beta   90.00
_cell.angle_gamma   90.00
#
_symmetry.space_group_name_H-M   'P 1'
#
loop_
_entity.id
_entity.type
_entity.pdbx_description
1 polymer ?
#
loop_
_entity_poly.entity_id
_entity_poly.type
_entity_poly.pdbx_seq_one_letter_code
_entity_poly.pdbx_strand_id
1 'polypeptide(L)'
;MIDLQRSRDVVFALLGVLALLVKNWMGPFGGVLVHDHGGNVAASFAAFFVLKLPAVPSRLRLATAAALALLATEVFEATNGFGFMSNTYDPGDYLANAVGVGLACGVEGLMLLASRLLRTTTTKG
;
A
#
# COMPACT_ATOMS: atom_id res chain seq x y z
N MET A 1 -5.22 0.73 24.10
CA MET A 1 -4.80 -0.63 23.70
C MET A 1 -4.84 -0.68 22.18
N ILE A 2 -3.70 -0.88 21.51
CA ILE A 2 -3.69 -1.00 20.04
C ILE A 2 -4.12 -2.42 19.70
N ASP A 3 -5.15 -2.55 18.85
CA ASP A 3 -5.57 -3.84 18.29
C ASP A 3 -4.42 -4.46 17.47
N LEU A 4 -4.18 -5.76 17.62
CA LEU A 4 -3.15 -6.50 16.89
C LEU A 4 -3.27 -6.31 15.36
N GLN A 5 -4.50 -6.21 14.85
CA GLN A 5 -4.73 -5.91 13.42
C GLN A 5 -4.17 -4.53 13.05
N ARG A 6 -4.40 -3.52 13.91
CA ARG A 6 -3.91 -2.17 13.67
C ARG A 6 -2.39 -2.09 13.76
N SER A 7 -1.77 -2.77 14.73
CA SER A 7 -0.31 -2.85 14.82
C SER A 7 0.31 -3.45 13.55
N ARG A 8 -0.29 -4.53 13.03
CA ARG A 8 0.15 -5.17 11.79
C ARG A 8 0.06 -4.21 10.60
N ASP A 9 -1.05 -3.49 10.49
CA ASP A 9 -1.23 -2.53 9.38
C ASP A 9 -0.21 -1.39 9.45
N VAL A 10 0.11 -0.92 10.67
CA VAL A 10 1.18 0.06 10.89
C VAL A 10 2.53 -0.51 10.47
N VAL A 11 2.85 -1.76 10.81
CA VAL A 11 4.09 -2.42 10.37
C VAL A 11 4.18 -2.47 8.85
N PHE A 12 3.11 -2.84 8.13
CA PHE A 12 3.13 -2.84 6.67
C PHE A 12 3.27 -1.44 6.08
N ALA A 13 2.60 -0.43 6.65
CA ALA A 13 2.81 0.95 6.24
C ALA A 13 4.28 1.37 6.39
N LEU A 14 4.90 1.04 7.53
CA LEU A 14 6.32 1.31 7.78
C LEU A 14 7.26 0.53 6.85
N LEU A 15 6.90 -0.68 6.42
CA LEU A 15 7.66 -1.42 5.42
C LEU A 15 7.64 -0.72 4.06
N GLY A 16 6.51 -0.15 3.65
CA GLY A 16 6.42 0.68 2.45
C GLY A 16 7.30 1.93 2.56
N VAL A 17 7.27 2.62 3.71
CA VAL A 17 8.16 3.76 3.98
C VAL A 17 9.63 3.34 3.96
N LEU A 18 9.98 2.19 4.53
CA LEU A 18 11.35 1.68 4.51
C LEU A 18 11.81 1.38 3.07
N ALA A 19 10.93 0.81 2.24
CA ALA A 19 11.23 0.57 0.83
C ALA A 19 11.53 1.87 0.06
N LEU A 20 10.81 2.97 0.36
CA LEU A 20 11.13 4.31 -0.18
C LEU A 20 12.55 4.76 0.19
N LEU A 21 12.92 4.59 1.47
CA LEU A 21 14.24 5.01 1.97
C LEU A 21 15.36 4.17 1.35
N VAL A 22 15.15 2.86 1.24
CA VAL A 22 16.11 1.93 0.62
C VAL A 22 16.30 2.24 -0.87
N LYS A 23 15.21 2.50 -1.61
CA LYS A 23 15.28 2.92 -3.02
C LYS A 23 16.22 4.11 -3.20
N ASN A 24 16.05 5.14 -2.37
CA ASN A 24 16.88 6.35 -2.45
C ASN A 24 18.37 6.06 -2.15
N TRP A 25 18.66 5.12 -1.26
CA TRP A 25 20.02 4.68 -0.97
C TRP A 25 20.64 3.83 -2.09
N MET A 26 19.82 3.07 -2.80
CA MET A 26 20.26 2.18 -3.89
C MET A 26 20.52 2.89 -5.23
N GLY A 27 20.43 4.23 -5.31
CA GLY A 27 20.45 5.04 -6.54
C GLY A 27 21.11 4.41 -7.79
N PRO A 28 22.42 4.07 -7.79
CA PRO A 28 23.11 3.51 -8.96
C PRO A 28 22.84 2.02 -9.26
N PHE A 29 22.34 1.27 -8.27
CA PHE A 29 22.12 -0.18 -8.33
C PHE A 29 20.66 -0.56 -8.63
N GLY A 30 19.73 0.41 -8.54
CA GLY A 30 18.36 0.23 -8.97
C GLY A 30 18.26 0.31 -10.50
N GLY A 31 17.72 -0.74 -11.13
CA GLY A 31 17.36 -0.64 -12.55
C GLY A 31 16.39 0.52 -12.80
N VAL A 32 16.36 1.04 -14.04
CA VAL A 32 15.58 2.23 -14.45
C VAL A 32 14.14 2.21 -13.91
N LEU A 33 13.44 1.07 -14.05
CA LEU A 33 12.08 0.91 -13.54
C LEU A 33 11.93 1.10 -12.02
N VAL A 34 12.91 0.65 -11.24
CA VAL A 34 12.91 0.81 -9.77
C VAL A 34 13.24 2.25 -9.40
N HIS A 35 14.16 2.88 -10.14
CA HIS A 35 14.53 4.27 -9.94
C HIS A 35 13.34 5.20 -10.23
N ASP A 36 12.60 4.98 -11.31
CA ASP A 36 11.55 5.91 -11.73
C ASP A 36 10.27 5.63 -10.94
N HIS A 37 9.76 4.41 -10.97
CA HIS A 37 8.43 4.08 -10.46
C HIS A 37 8.41 3.44 -9.06
N GLY A 38 9.56 2.98 -8.56
CA GLY A 38 9.62 2.27 -7.28
C GLY A 38 9.19 3.12 -6.09
N GLY A 39 9.25 4.45 -6.23
CA GLY A 39 8.74 5.39 -5.24
C GLY A 39 7.22 5.26 -5.09
N ASN A 40 6.54 5.30 -6.21
CA ASN A 40 5.08 5.31 -6.27
C ASN A 40 4.48 3.97 -5.85
N VAL A 41 5.12 2.86 -6.24
CA VAL A 41 4.76 1.52 -5.75
C VAL A 41 4.83 1.45 -4.22
N ALA A 42 5.92 1.95 -3.62
CA ALA A 42 6.11 1.89 -2.17
C ALA A 42 5.17 2.85 -1.41
N ALA A 43 4.96 4.05 -1.94
CA ALA A 43 4.05 5.04 -1.37
C ALA A 43 2.59 4.59 -1.41
N SER A 44 2.11 4.08 -2.55
CA SER A 44 0.73 3.62 -2.69
C SER A 44 0.45 2.36 -1.86
N PHE A 45 1.45 1.47 -1.74
CA PHE A 45 1.41 0.32 -0.81
C PHE A 45 1.23 0.79 0.65
N ALA A 46 2.04 1.76 1.09
CA ALA A 46 1.92 2.31 2.44
C ALA A 46 0.57 3.00 2.66
N ALA A 47 0.12 3.79 1.68
CA ALA A 47 -1.15 4.50 1.71
C ALA A 47 -2.34 3.57 1.92
N PHE A 48 -2.35 2.39 1.28
CA PHE A 48 -3.39 1.37 1.48
C PHE A 48 -3.55 1.01 2.96
N PHE A 49 -2.47 0.70 3.67
CA PHE A 49 -2.55 0.28 5.08
C PHE A 49 -2.90 1.45 6.02
N VAL A 50 -2.46 2.67 5.68
CA VAL A 50 -2.86 3.90 6.41
C VAL A 50 -4.37 4.14 6.27
N LEU A 51 -4.88 4.05 5.04
CA LEU A 51 -6.27 4.32 4.66
C LEU A 51 -7.22 3.13 4.91
N LYS A 52 -6.72 2.03 5.48
CA LYS A 52 -7.56 0.92 5.95
C LYS A 52 -8.23 1.27 7.27
N LEU A 53 -9.31 2.04 7.17
CA LEU A 53 -9.99 2.63 8.33
C LEU A 53 -10.79 1.60 9.15
N PRO A 54 -10.65 1.57 10.49
CA PRO A 54 -11.36 0.62 11.35
C PRO A 54 -12.87 0.86 11.38
N ALA A 55 -13.31 2.10 11.17
CA ALA A 55 -14.72 2.49 11.14
C ALA A 55 -15.50 1.90 9.94
N VAL A 56 -14.79 1.48 8.88
CA VAL A 56 -15.44 0.87 7.71
C VAL A 56 -15.83 -0.58 8.02
N PRO A 57 -17.05 -1.02 7.68
CA PRO A 57 -17.48 -2.41 7.82
C PRO A 57 -16.48 -3.39 7.20
N SER A 58 -16.21 -4.51 7.88
CA SER A 58 -15.19 -5.48 7.48
C SER A 58 -15.32 -5.96 6.03
N ARG A 59 -16.55 -6.15 5.54
CA ARG A 59 -16.85 -6.57 4.16
C ARG A 59 -16.45 -5.56 3.08
N LEU A 60 -16.41 -4.27 3.41
CA LEU A 60 -16.06 -3.19 2.48
C LEU A 60 -14.64 -2.68 2.67
N ARG A 61 -14.03 -2.97 3.82
CA ARG A 61 -12.77 -2.36 4.27
C ARG A 61 -11.62 -2.48 3.25
N LEU A 62 -11.48 -3.65 2.61
CA LEU A 62 -10.45 -3.86 1.60
C LEU A 62 -10.71 -3.03 0.34
N ALA A 63 -11.95 -3.07 -0.17
CA ALA A 63 -12.33 -2.32 -1.36
C ALA A 63 -12.22 -0.81 -1.15
N THR A 64 -12.67 -0.31 0.01
CA THR A 64 -12.57 1.12 0.33
C THR A 64 -11.12 1.56 0.54
N ALA A 65 -10.28 0.74 1.17
CA ALA A 65 -8.86 1.07 1.36
C ALA A 65 -8.14 1.15 0.00
N ALA A 66 -8.41 0.19 -0.90
CA ALA A 66 -7.88 0.22 -2.25
C ALA A 66 -8.34 1.44 -3.04
N ALA A 67 -9.65 1.72 -3.03
CA ALA A 67 -10.21 2.86 -3.75
C ALA A 67 -9.67 4.20 -3.23
N LEU A 68 -9.58 4.37 -1.91
CA LEU A 68 -9.05 5.59 -1.32
C LEU A 68 -7.55 5.76 -1.58
N ALA A 69 -6.78 4.67 -1.52
CA ALA A 69 -5.36 4.71 -1.83
C ALA A 69 -5.11 5.08 -3.29
N LEU A 70 -5.80 4.42 -4.23
CA LEU A 70 -5.71 4.76 -5.66
C LEU A 70 -6.12 6.21 -5.90
N LEU A 71 -7.29 6.61 -5.41
CA LEU A 71 -7.77 7.98 -5.60
C LEU A 71 -6.78 9.00 -5.05
N ALA A 72 -6.22 8.79 -3.86
CA ALA A 72 -5.24 9.70 -3.28
C ALA A 72 -3.98 9.81 -4.15
N THR A 73 -3.43 8.67 -4.60
CA THR A 73 -2.18 8.65 -5.36
C THR A 73 -2.36 9.07 -6.82
N GLU A 74 -3.47 8.74 -7.45
CA GLU A 74 -3.76 9.16 -8.83
C GLU A 74 -4.09 10.64 -8.90
N VAL A 75 -4.83 11.19 -7.92
CA VAL A 75 -5.02 12.64 -7.86
C VAL A 75 -3.70 13.34 -7.55
N PHE A 76 -2.83 12.79 -6.69
CA PHE A 76 -1.49 13.32 -6.46
C PHE A 76 -0.69 13.40 -7.77
N GLU A 77 -0.72 12.35 -8.59
CA GLU A 77 -0.10 12.35 -9.93
C GLU A 77 -0.73 13.38 -10.87
N ALA A 78 -2.05 13.35 -11.03
CA ALA A 78 -2.78 14.22 -11.95
C ALA A 78 -2.63 15.72 -11.63
N THR A 79 -2.39 16.04 -10.36
CA THR A 79 -2.27 17.43 -9.87
C THR A 79 -0.83 17.85 -9.62
N ASN A 80 0.13 17.03 -10.05
CA ASN A 80 1.55 17.27 -9.87
C ASN A 80 1.94 17.56 -8.40
N GLY A 81 1.42 16.76 -7.47
CA GLY A 81 1.62 16.96 -6.04
C GLY A 81 0.62 17.90 -5.38
N PHE A 82 -0.64 17.87 -5.83
CA PHE A 82 -1.74 18.73 -5.34
C PHE A 82 -1.49 20.25 -5.47
N GLY A 83 -0.51 20.64 -6.28
CA GLY A 83 -0.11 22.04 -6.48
C GLY A 83 0.68 22.66 -5.32
N PHE A 84 0.98 21.93 -4.24
CA PHE A 84 1.80 22.43 -3.12
C PHE A 84 3.02 21.53 -2.81
N MET A 85 3.08 20.33 -3.37
CA MET A 85 4.27 19.49 -3.43
C MET A 85 4.81 19.49 -4.85
N SER A 86 6.09 19.13 -5.00
CA SER A 86 6.67 18.88 -6.32
C SER A 86 6.55 17.40 -6.63
N ASN A 87 5.76 17.05 -7.63
CA ASN A 87 5.85 15.76 -8.29
C ASN A 87 6.43 15.96 -9.70
N THR A 88 6.85 14.89 -10.36
CA THR A 88 7.12 14.92 -11.81
C THR A 88 6.07 14.05 -12.46
N TYR A 89 5.25 14.63 -13.32
CA TYR A 89 4.20 13.87 -14.00
C TYR A 89 4.80 12.84 -14.96
N ASP A 90 4.57 11.56 -14.66
CA ASP A 90 4.86 10.42 -15.54
C ASP A 90 3.60 9.54 -15.68
N PRO A 91 3.06 9.33 -16.90
CA PRO A 91 1.93 8.43 -17.09
C PRO A 91 2.15 7.00 -16.59
N GLY A 92 3.40 6.52 -16.54
CA GLY A 92 3.77 5.23 -15.98
C GLY A 92 3.49 5.12 -14.47
N ASP A 93 3.44 6.25 -13.78
CA ASP A 93 3.23 6.30 -12.34
C ASP A 93 1.79 5.98 -11.93
N TYR A 94 0.80 6.16 -12.80
CA TYR A 94 -0.55 5.62 -12.58
C TYR A 94 -0.52 4.10 -12.46
N LEU A 95 0.23 3.42 -13.33
CA LEU A 95 0.40 1.97 -13.27
C LEU A 95 1.21 1.58 -12.04
N ALA A 96 2.26 2.32 -11.70
CA ALA A 96 3.05 2.09 -10.49
C ALA A 96 2.20 2.15 -9.21
N ASN A 97 1.33 3.16 -9.12
CA ASN A 97 0.37 3.30 -8.02
C ASN A 97 -0.58 2.10 -7.95
N ALA A 98 -1.14 1.69 -9.10
CA ALA A 98 -2.00 0.51 -9.20
C ALA A 98 -1.28 -0.77 -8.76
N VAL A 99 -0.01 -0.94 -9.13
CA VAL A 99 0.82 -2.08 -8.70
C VAL A 99 1.00 -2.09 -7.18
N GLY A 100 1.39 -0.97 -6.57
CA GLY A 100 1.59 -0.89 -5.13
C GLY A 100 0.31 -1.17 -4.31
N VAL A 101 -0.84 -0.65 -4.75
CA VAL A 101 -2.15 -0.98 -4.14
C VAL A 101 -2.51 -2.45 -4.37
N GLY A 102 -2.26 -2.98 -5.57
CA GLY A 102 -2.49 -4.39 -5.89
C GLY A 102 -1.68 -5.34 -4.99
N LEU A 103 -0.40 -5.02 -4.75
CA LEU A 103 0.47 -5.75 -3.83
C LEU A 103 -0.09 -5.71 -2.40
N ALA A 104 -0.52 -4.54 -1.93
CA ALA A 104 -1.10 -4.39 -0.59
C ALA A 104 -2.39 -5.21 -0.42
N CYS A 105 -3.26 -5.20 -1.43
CA CYS A 105 -4.44 -6.06 -1.51
C CYS A 105 -4.08 -7.54 -1.46
N GLY A 106 -3.04 -7.96 -2.18
CA GLY A 106 -2.54 -9.34 -2.17
C GLY A 106 -2.06 -9.78 -0.79
N VAL A 107 -1.26 -8.94 -0.11
CA VAL A 107 -0.80 -9.20 1.27
C VAL A 107 -1.97 -9.33 2.22
N GLU A 108 -2.92 -8.38 2.20
CA GLU A 108 -4.09 -8.44 3.09
C GLU A 108 -4.97 -9.66 2.78
N GLY A 109 -5.19 -9.96 1.51
CA GLY A 109 -5.94 -11.13 1.07
C GLY A 109 -5.33 -12.45 1.56
N LEU A 110 -4.01 -12.58 1.45
CA LEU A 110 -3.27 -13.75 1.96
C LEU A 110 -3.39 -13.87 3.49
N MET A 111 -3.28 -12.76 4.21
CA MET A 111 -3.43 -12.75 5.67
C MET A 111 -4.84 -13.14 6.12
N LEU A 112 -5.86 -12.67 5.41
CA LEU A 112 -7.25 -13.05 5.65
C LEU A 112 -7.48 -14.53 5.37
N LEU A 113 -6.90 -15.06 4.28
CA LEU A 113 -6.97 -16.48 3.95
C LEU A 113 -6.30 -17.34 5.02
N ALA A 114 -5.06 -17.02 5.41
CA ALA A 114 -4.34 -17.72 6.46
C ALA A 114 -5.12 -17.72 7.79
N SER A 115 -5.71 -16.57 8.15
CA SER A 115 -6.52 -16.42 9.36
C SER A 115 -7.81 -17.26 9.34
N ARG A 116 -8.38 -17.51 8.15
CA ARG A 116 -9.54 -18.39 7.99
C ARG A 116 -9.13 -19.86 8.13
N LEU A 117 -8.04 -20.25 7.46
CA LEU A 117 -7.53 -21.62 7.51
C LEU A 117 -7.19 -22.03 8.94
N LEU A 118 -6.45 -21.19 9.68
CA LEU A 118 -6.07 -21.48 11.06
C LEU A 118 -7.26 -21.67 12.00
N ARG A 119 -8.35 -20.92 11.81
CA ARG A 119 -9.58 -21.08 12.63
C ARG A 119 -10.28 -22.41 12.37
N THR A 120 -10.27 -22.91 11.13
CA THR A 120 -10.94 -24.16 10.78
C THR A 120 -10.26 -25.40 11.36
N THR A 121 -8.94 -25.34 11.59
CA THR A 121 -8.17 -26.44 12.18
C THR A 121 -8.40 -26.56 13.68
N THR A 122 -8.59 -25.43 14.39
CA THR A 122 -8.80 -25.43 15.84
C THR A 122 -10.19 -25.92 16.26
N THR A 123 -11.19 -25.82 15.39
CA THR A 123 -12.57 -26.27 15.68
C THR A 123 -12.81 -27.76 15.42
N LYS A 124 -11.82 -28.48 14.87
CA LYS A 124 -11.91 -29.90 14.52
C LYS A 124 -11.15 -30.83 15.49
N GLY A 125 -10.59 -30.30 16.57
CA GLY A 125 -9.97 -31.06 17.67
C GLY A 125 -10.80 -30.93 18.94
#